data_AF-A0A7Y8IWE6-F1
#
_entry.id   AF-A0A7Y8IWE6-F1
#
_cell.length_a   1.000
_cell.length_b   1.000
_cell.length_c   1.000
_cell.angle_alpha   90.00
_cell.angle_beta   90.00
_cell.angle_gamma   90.00
#
_symmetry.space_group_name_H-M   'P 1'
#
loop_
_entity.id
_entity.type
_entity.pdbx_description
1 polymer ?
#
loop_
_entity_poly.entity_id
_entity_poly.type
_entity_poly.pdbx_seq_one_letter_code
_entity_poly.pdbx_strand_id
1 'polypeptide(L)'
;MKKGINRKEIDQKELEKMFKRHGYEDFKWIDPRGIVISQWARMKCMFGCKNYGKCGTCPPNTPSVAECKEFVRGYKTCVIFHFTKKVAKPEDRFDWTRKVNLKLLKLEREVFLSGYYKTFL
;
A
#
# COMPACT_ATOMS: atom_id res chain seq x y z
N MET A 1 -5.22 -33.48 16.86
CA MET A 1 -4.14 -33.01 15.96
C MET A 1 -4.64 -31.81 15.17
N LYS A 2 -4.23 -30.58 15.51
CA LYS A 2 -4.42 -29.40 14.65
C LYS A 2 -3.02 -28.85 14.37
N LYS A 3 -2.48 -29.16 13.19
CA LYS A 3 -1.20 -28.60 12.71
C LYS A 3 -1.34 -27.08 12.77
N GLY A 4 -0.57 -26.46 13.66
CA GLY A 4 -0.55 -25.02 13.83
C GLY A 4 -0.24 -24.35 12.50
N ILE A 5 -0.98 -23.28 12.20
CA ILE A 5 -0.68 -22.37 11.10
C ILE A 5 0.79 -21.99 11.23
N ASN A 6 1.61 -22.44 10.27
CA ASN A 6 3.04 -22.19 10.24
C ASN A 6 3.25 -20.67 10.09
N ARG A 7 3.39 -19.97 11.22
CA ARG A 7 3.59 -18.52 11.26
C ARG A 7 5.05 -18.27 10.90
N LYS A 8 5.33 -18.01 9.63
CA LYS A 8 6.63 -17.46 9.21
C LYS A 8 6.85 -16.14 9.98
N GLU A 9 7.93 -16.08 10.74
CA GLU A 9 8.36 -14.84 11.37
C GLU A 9 8.79 -13.84 10.29
N ILE A 10 8.54 -12.55 10.51
CA ILE A 10 8.85 -11.53 9.51
C ILE A 10 10.35 -11.30 9.49
N ASP A 11 11.00 -11.77 8.43
CA ASP A 11 12.40 -11.43 8.15
C ASP A 11 12.45 -10.15 7.32
N GLN A 12 12.58 -9.02 8.01
CA GLN A 12 12.70 -7.71 7.36
C GLN A 12 13.95 -7.63 6.48
N LYS A 13 15.09 -8.21 6.90
CA LYS A 13 16.33 -8.12 6.13
C LYS A 13 16.20 -8.81 4.78
N GLU A 14 15.54 -9.95 4.74
CA GLU A 14 15.32 -10.64 3.48
C GLU A 14 14.37 -9.86 2.56
N LEU A 15 13.28 -9.31 3.11
CA LEU A 15 12.36 -8.43 2.39
C LEU A 15 13.06 -7.19 1.82
N GLU A 16 13.94 -6.55 2.59
CA GLU A 16 14.72 -5.40 2.15
C GLU A 16 15.66 -5.73 0.99
N LYS A 17 16.25 -6.93 0.97
CA LYS A 17 16.99 -7.39 -0.21
C LYS A 17 16.08 -7.52 -1.42
N MET A 18 14.85 -8.03 -1.26
CA MET A 18 13.87 -8.09 -2.35
C MET A 18 13.56 -6.68 -2.86
N PHE A 19 13.28 -5.73 -1.96
CA PHE A 19 12.99 -4.34 -2.31
C PHE A 19 14.11 -3.72 -3.16
N LYS A 20 15.36 -3.87 -2.71
CA LYS A 20 16.55 -3.38 -3.43
C LYS A 20 16.74 -4.05 -4.79
N ARG A 21 16.52 -5.38 -4.90
CA ARG A 21 16.57 -6.08 -6.20
C ARG A 21 15.54 -5.56 -7.20
N HIS A 22 14.37 -5.11 -6.73
CA HIS A 22 13.35 -4.47 -7.57
C HIS A 22 13.62 -2.97 -7.83
N GLY A 23 14.70 -2.42 -7.28
CA GLY A 23 15.11 -1.02 -7.45
C GLY A 23 14.44 -0.05 -6.46
N TYR A 24 13.93 -0.55 -5.34
CA TYR A 24 13.36 0.26 -4.27
C TYR A 24 14.39 0.45 -3.15
N GLU A 25 15.03 1.61 -3.12
CA GLU A 25 16.09 1.93 -2.17
C GLU A 25 15.63 2.82 -1.02
N ASP A 26 14.62 3.67 -1.27
CA ASP A 26 14.07 4.59 -0.28
C ASP A 26 12.76 4.03 0.28
N PHE A 27 12.87 3.41 1.46
CA PHE A 27 11.75 2.85 2.16
C PHE A 27 11.92 2.93 3.68
N LYS A 28 10.80 2.91 4.39
CA LYS A 28 10.78 2.94 5.85
C LYS A 28 9.72 2.01 6.41
N TRP A 29 10.13 1.15 7.34
CA TRP A 29 9.20 0.37 8.15
C TRP A 29 8.45 1.27 9.13
N ILE A 30 7.14 1.05 9.23
CA ILE A 30 6.26 1.72 10.19
C ILE A 30 5.39 0.70 10.92
N ASP A 31 4.97 1.06 12.12
CA ASP A 31 3.93 0.30 12.83
C ASP A 31 2.56 0.64 12.23
N PRO A 32 1.80 -0.34 11.70
CA PRO A 32 0.45 -0.10 11.20
C PRO A 32 -0.47 0.57 12.22
N ARG A 33 -0.26 0.34 13.52
CA ARG A 33 -1.04 0.96 14.61
C ARG A 33 -0.79 2.47 14.73
N GLY A 34 0.32 2.97 14.21
CA GLY A 34 0.62 4.39 14.13
C GLY A 34 -0.09 5.11 12.98
N ILE A 35 -0.74 4.40 12.05
CA ILE A 35 -1.46 5.01 10.93
C ILE A 35 -2.79 5.58 11.44
N VAL A 36 -2.92 6.91 11.38
CA VAL A 36 -4.13 7.61 11.78
C VAL A 36 -5.19 7.49 10.67
N ILE A 37 -6.25 6.73 10.96
CA ILE A 37 -7.40 6.55 10.08
C ILE A 37 -8.61 7.22 10.73
N SER A 38 -9.16 8.26 10.08
CA SER A 38 -10.20 9.10 10.67
C SER A 38 -11.23 9.59 9.65
N GLN A 39 -12.43 9.89 10.15
CA GLN A 39 -13.57 10.34 9.35
C GLN A 39 -13.32 11.68 8.64
N TRP A 40 -12.46 12.54 9.16
CA TRP A 40 -12.19 13.83 8.52
C TRP A 40 -11.62 13.67 7.09
N ALA A 41 -10.89 12.58 6.80
CA ALA A 41 -10.41 12.30 5.45
C ALA A 41 -11.57 12.04 4.48
N ARG A 42 -12.60 11.30 4.94
CA ARG A 42 -13.85 11.10 4.19
C ARG A 42 -14.58 12.42 3.98
N MET A 43 -14.68 13.26 5.01
CA MET A 43 -15.32 14.57 4.91
C MET A 43 -14.61 15.49 3.91
N LYS A 44 -13.28 15.56 3.95
CA LYS A 44 -12.51 16.33 2.96
C LYS A 44 -12.70 15.81 1.54
N CYS A 45 -12.80 14.49 1.34
CA CYS A 45 -13.09 13.92 0.03
C CYS A 45 -14.49 14.32 -0.46
N MET A 46 -15.53 14.19 0.37
CA MET A 46 -16.91 14.46 -0.01
C MET A 46 -17.20 15.94 -0.27
N PHE A 47 -16.63 16.82 0.55
CA PHE A 47 -16.97 18.26 0.55
C PHE A 47 -15.85 19.15 0.00
N GLY A 48 -14.62 18.64 -0.12
CA GLY A 48 -13.45 19.41 -0.59
C GLY A 48 -12.91 18.99 -1.97
N CYS A 49 -13.37 17.87 -2.53
CA CYS A 49 -12.90 17.39 -3.84
C CYS A 49 -13.80 17.86 -4.98
N LYS A 50 -13.22 18.56 -5.97
CA LYS A 50 -13.93 19.00 -7.20
C LYS A 50 -14.45 17.84 -8.08
N ASN A 51 -13.94 16.63 -7.82
CA ASN A 51 -14.26 15.40 -8.56
C ASN A 51 -15.14 14.43 -7.76
N TYR A 52 -15.65 14.82 -6.58
CA TYR A 52 -16.53 13.97 -5.82
C TYR A 52 -17.77 13.57 -6.65
N GLY A 53 -18.10 12.28 -6.64
CA GLY A 53 -19.22 11.70 -7.41
C GLY A 53 -18.96 11.56 -8.92
N LYS A 54 -17.78 11.96 -9.44
CA LYS A 54 -17.48 11.92 -10.89
C LYS A 54 -16.65 10.71 -11.33
N CYS A 55 -16.13 9.91 -10.39
CA CYS A 55 -15.33 8.74 -10.67
C CYS A 55 -15.78 7.52 -9.85
N GLY A 56 -15.54 6.32 -10.38
CA GLY A 56 -15.88 5.04 -9.75
C GLY A 56 -15.11 4.73 -8.46
N THR A 57 -14.26 5.64 -7.99
CA THR A 57 -13.52 5.52 -6.73
C THR A 57 -14.15 6.34 -5.59
N CYS A 58 -15.30 6.97 -5.83
CA CYS A 58 -16.08 7.63 -4.79
C CYS A 58 -16.97 6.63 -4.04
N PRO A 59 -17.33 6.89 -2.78
CA PRO A 59 -18.38 6.12 -2.12
C PRO A 59 -19.68 6.15 -2.94
N PRO A 60 -20.43 5.04 -2.99
CA PRO A 60 -20.28 3.80 -2.19
C PRO A 60 -19.23 2.80 -2.71
N ASN A 61 -18.55 3.07 -3.82
CA ASN A 61 -17.64 2.12 -4.49
C ASN A 61 -16.23 2.01 -3.85
N THR A 62 -16.06 2.48 -2.62
CA THR A 62 -14.80 2.41 -1.88
C THR A 62 -15.08 2.02 -0.44
N PRO A 63 -14.20 1.25 0.23
CA PRO A 63 -14.39 0.84 1.62
C PRO A 63 -14.67 2.02 2.55
N SER A 64 -15.52 1.81 3.55
CA SER A 64 -15.78 2.75 4.64
C SER A 64 -14.53 2.99 5.48
N VAL A 65 -14.54 4.07 6.26
CA VAL A 65 -13.42 4.40 7.16
C VAL A 65 -13.22 3.29 8.21
N ALA A 66 -14.30 2.64 8.66
CA ALA A 66 -14.24 1.52 9.58
C ALA A 66 -13.59 0.29 8.94
N GLU A 67 -13.97 -0.07 7.72
CA GLU A 67 -13.36 -1.19 6.98
C GLU A 67 -11.86 -0.94 6.73
N CYS A 68 -11.46 0.27 6.34
CA CYS A 68 -10.03 0.61 6.21
C CYS A 68 -9.28 0.45 7.53
N LYS A 69 -9.90 0.81 8.66
CA LYS A 69 -9.30 0.67 9.99
C LYS A 69 -9.05 -0.79 10.34
N GLU A 70 -10.04 -1.64 10.10
CA GLU A 70 -9.91 -3.09 10.36
C GLU A 70 -8.92 -3.75 9.40
N PHE A 71 -8.91 -3.35 8.12
CA PHE A 71 -7.92 -3.82 7.16
C PHE A 71 -6.49 -3.54 7.63
N VAL A 72 -6.16 -2.29 7.98
CA VAL A 72 -4.80 -1.90 8.41
C VAL A 72 -4.42 -2.58 9.73
N ARG A 73 -5.36 -2.72 10.66
CA ARG A 73 -5.14 -3.44 11.94
C ARG A 73 -4.87 -4.94 11.77
N GLY A 74 -5.22 -5.52 10.62
CA GLY A 74 -4.91 -6.91 10.28
C GLY A 74 -3.42 -7.19 10.03
N TYR A 75 -2.59 -6.15 9.96
CA TYR A 75 -1.16 -6.24 9.67
C TYR A 75 -0.30 -6.05 10.92
N LYS A 76 0.81 -6.78 10.99
CA LYS A 76 1.84 -6.61 12.03
C LYS A 76 2.94 -5.63 11.64
N THR A 77 3.14 -5.44 10.34
CA THR A 77 4.21 -4.63 9.78
C THR A 77 3.70 -3.95 8.52
N CYS A 78 4.22 -2.75 8.25
CA CYS A 78 3.96 -2.01 7.03
C CYS A 78 5.26 -1.31 6.62
N VAL A 79 5.46 -1.18 5.31
CA VAL A 79 6.58 -0.46 4.72
C VAL A 79 6.05 0.65 3.83
N ILE A 80 6.62 1.84 3.94
CA ILE A 80 6.35 2.96 3.05
C ILE A 80 7.50 3.03 2.05
N PHE A 81 7.18 3.03 0.76
CA PHE A 81 8.13 3.32 -0.32
C PHE A 81 8.02 4.79 -0.72
N HIS A 82 9.16 5.45 -0.87
CA HIS A 82 9.21 6.84 -1.29
C HIS A 82 9.79 6.94 -2.70
N PHE A 83 9.14 7.75 -3.54
CA PHE A 83 9.49 7.92 -4.94
C PHE A 83 9.59 9.39 -5.28
N THR A 84 10.76 9.80 -5.78
CA THR A 84 10.97 11.16 -6.27
C THR A 84 11.05 11.15 -7.79
N LYS A 85 10.17 11.91 -8.45
CA LYS A 85 10.19 12.08 -9.91
C LYS A 85 9.91 13.53 -10.28
N LYS A 86 10.87 14.14 -10.98
CA LYS A 86 10.63 15.39 -11.70
C LYS A 86 9.98 15.06 -13.05
N VAL A 87 8.88 15.74 -13.34
CA VAL A 87 8.15 15.66 -14.60
C VAL A 87 8.11 17.07 -15.22
N ALA A 88 8.18 17.16 -16.55
CA ALA A 88 8.14 18.44 -17.24
C ALA A 88 6.73 19.02 -17.23
N LYS A 89 5.73 18.17 -17.46
CA LYS A 89 4.32 18.50 -17.33
C LYS A 89 3.65 17.64 -16.25
N PRO A 90 2.66 18.16 -15.50
CA PRO A 90 1.94 17.37 -14.51
C PRO A 90 1.32 16.08 -15.07
N GLU A 91 0.97 16.03 -16.35
CA GLU A 91 0.32 14.89 -17.01
C GLU A 91 1.30 13.73 -17.25
N ASP A 92 2.59 14.02 -17.47
CA ASP A 92 3.62 12.99 -17.70
C ASP A 92 3.77 12.03 -16.51
N ARG A 93 3.28 12.45 -15.33
CA ARG A 93 3.27 11.61 -14.13
C ARG A 93 2.44 10.35 -14.32
N PHE A 94 1.39 10.36 -15.15
CA PHE A 94 0.48 9.22 -15.29
C PHE A 94 1.17 7.99 -15.86
N ASP A 95 1.93 8.16 -16.94
CA ASP A 95 2.70 7.06 -17.54
C ASP A 95 3.80 6.55 -16.62
N TRP A 96 4.44 7.46 -15.90
CA TRP A 96 5.44 7.10 -14.91
C TRP A 96 4.82 6.30 -13.75
N THR A 97 3.73 6.77 -13.15
CA THR A 97 3.00 6.08 -12.08
C THR A 97 2.52 4.71 -12.54
N ARG A 98 2.00 4.58 -13.76
CA ARG A 98 1.60 3.28 -14.33
C ARG A 98 2.76 2.29 -14.38
N LYS A 99 3.94 2.74 -14.84
CA LYS A 99 5.16 1.91 -14.87
C LYS A 99 5.62 1.52 -13.47
N VAL A 100 5.55 2.43 -12.50
CA VAL A 100 5.90 2.15 -11.09
C VAL A 100 4.95 1.12 -10.49
N ASN A 101 3.64 1.28 -10.67
CA ASN A 101 2.64 0.33 -10.15
C ASN A 101 2.84 -1.08 -10.74
N LEU A 102 3.10 -1.19 -12.06
CA LEU A 102 3.39 -2.48 -12.69
C LEU A 102 4.65 -3.16 -12.13
N LYS A 103 5.65 -2.39 -11.69
CA LYS A 103 6.83 -2.94 -11.01
C LYS A 103 6.50 -3.33 -9.56
N LEU A 104 5.69 -2.54 -8.85
CA LEU A 104 5.28 -2.85 -7.48
C LEU A 104 4.48 -4.15 -7.42
N LEU A 105 3.64 -4.43 -8.42
CA LEU A 105 2.93 -5.71 -8.54
C LEU A 105 3.88 -6.92 -8.69
N LYS A 106 5.06 -6.73 -9.32
CA LYS A 106 6.07 -7.80 -9.40
C LYS A 106 6.70 -8.05 -8.03
N LEU A 107 6.97 -6.99 -7.27
CA LEU A 107 7.44 -7.11 -5.89
C LEU A 107 6.40 -7.78 -5.01
N GLU A 108 5.14 -7.34 -5.08
CA GLU A 108 4.02 -7.92 -4.34
C GLU A 108 3.94 -9.44 -4.59
N ARG A 109 4.01 -9.85 -5.85
CA ARG A 109 4.01 -11.26 -6.25
C ARG A 109 5.18 -12.03 -5.62
N GLU A 110 6.41 -11.51 -5.67
CA GLU A 110 7.57 -12.18 -5.08
C GLU A 110 7.43 -12.31 -3.57
N VAL A 111 7.01 -11.25 -2.90
CA VAL A 111 6.78 -11.24 -1.45
C VAL A 111 5.68 -12.24 -1.08
N PHE A 112 4.57 -12.26 -1.81
CA PHE A 112 3.48 -13.24 -1.64
C PHE A 112 4.00 -14.67 -1.77
N LEU A 113 4.73 -14.98 -2.85
CA LEU A 113 5.29 -16.32 -3.11
C LEU A 113 6.35 -16.74 -2.08
N SER A 114 6.99 -15.79 -1.40
CA SER A 114 7.94 -16.07 -0.31
C SER A 114 7.26 -16.47 1.02
N GLY A 115 5.92 -16.51 1.06
CA GLY A 115 5.14 -16.98 2.21
C GLY A 115 4.39 -15.87 2.98
N TYR A 116 4.51 -14.62 2.55
CA TYR A 116 3.73 -13.51 3.11
C TYR A 116 2.40 -13.36 2.37
N TYR A 117 1.50 -14.32 2.57
CA TYR A 117 0.23 -14.42 1.83
C TYR A 117 -0.74 -13.24 2.00
N LYS A 118 -0.53 -12.40 3.04
CA LYS A 118 -1.33 -11.18 3.28
C LYS A 118 -0.74 -9.93 2.62
N THR A 119 0.40 -10.01 1.94
CA THR A 119 1.02 -8.82 1.33
C THR A 119 0.05 -8.15 0.36
N PHE A 120 0.03 -6.83 0.39
CA PHE A 120 -0.85 -5.98 -0.39
C PHE A 120 -0.11 -4.66 -0.67
N LEU A 121 -0.10 -4.21 -1.94
CA LEU A 121 0.63 -3.03 -2.43
C LEU A 121 -0.24 -2.12 -3.31
#